data_AF-A0A258W2D2-F1
#
_entry.id   AF-A0A258W2D2-F1
#
_cell.length_a   1.000
_cell.length_b   1.000
_cell.length_c   1.000
_cell.angle_alpha   90.00
_cell.angle_beta   90.00
_cell.angle_gamma   90.00
#
_symmetry.space_group_name_H-M   'P 1'
#
loop_
_entity.id
_entity.type
_entity.pdbx_description
1 polymer ?
#
loop_
_entity_poly.entity_id
_entity_poly.type
_entity_poly.pdbx_seq_one_letter_code
_entity_poly.pdbx_strand_id
1 'polypeptide(L)'
;MTRYVALFGSINVGGNRLTMADMRYAFEREGLTGIETVVASGNLLFDYDDRPLDGLEDLFAHVMLERFEINSFVAVRDRAAIAEAVEGNPFTGIGKDNLVHTLFLERQPD
;
A
#
# COMPACT_ATOMS: atom_id res chain seq x y z
N MET A 1 -12.91 0.71 13.64
CA MET A 1 -11.58 0.45 13.08
C MET A 1 -11.64 -0.63 12.01
N THR A 2 -11.54 -0.21 10.77
CA THR A 2 -11.36 -1.09 9.60
C THR A 2 -9.86 -1.26 9.37
N ARG A 3 -9.45 -2.47 8.97
CA ARG A 3 -8.05 -2.79 8.65
C ARG A 3 -7.80 -2.51 7.17
N TYR A 4 -6.82 -1.68 6.88
CA TYR A 4 -6.43 -1.31 5.52
C TYR A 4 -5.02 -1.79 5.20
N VAL A 5 -4.73 -1.89 3.90
CA VAL A 5 -3.40 -1.99 3.34
C VAL A 5 -3.14 -0.80 2.44
N ALA A 6 -1.98 -0.19 2.57
CA ALA A 6 -1.39 0.71 1.59
C ALA A 6 -0.33 -0.06 0.79
N LEU A 7 -0.58 -0.19 -0.50
CA LEU A 7 0.29 -0.84 -1.46
C LEU A 7 1.15 0.23 -2.13
N PHE A 8 2.45 0.23 -1.84
CA PHE A 8 3.36 1.24 -2.36
C PHE A 8 4.12 0.72 -3.58
N GLY A 9 4.26 1.58 -4.59
CA GLY A 9 5.07 1.33 -5.77
C GLY A 9 6.55 1.65 -5.52
N SER A 10 7.44 0.79 -6.01
CA SER A 10 8.87 1.10 -6.19
C SER A 10 9.64 1.57 -4.92
N ILE A 11 9.34 1.00 -3.75
CA ILE A 11 9.96 1.43 -2.48
C ILE A 11 11.44 1.06 -2.35
N ASN A 12 11.83 -0.19 -2.67
CA ASN A 12 13.20 -0.68 -2.50
C ASN A 12 13.80 -1.15 -3.84
N VAL A 13 13.60 -0.35 -4.88
CA VAL A 13 14.13 -0.58 -6.24
C VAL A 13 14.89 0.67 -6.71
N GLY A 14 15.79 0.50 -7.68
CA GLY A 14 16.39 1.65 -8.39
C GLY A 14 17.21 2.61 -7.52
N GLY A 15 17.76 2.15 -6.39
CA GLY A 15 18.56 2.97 -5.48
C GLY A 15 17.81 3.48 -4.25
N ASN A 16 16.48 3.41 -4.24
CA ASN A 16 15.67 3.71 -3.06
C ASN A 16 15.97 2.71 -1.94
N ARG A 17 16.17 3.21 -0.72
CA ARG A 17 16.36 2.38 0.48
C ARG A 17 15.53 2.93 1.61
N LEU A 18 14.49 2.20 1.98
CA LEU A 18 13.67 2.50 3.15
C LEU A 18 13.60 1.29 4.07
N THR A 19 13.97 1.48 5.33
CA THR A 19 13.78 0.43 6.33
C THR A 19 12.31 0.39 6.75
N MET A 20 11.81 -0.81 7.03
CA MET A 20 10.42 -0.95 7.51
C MET A 20 10.24 -0.31 8.89
N ALA A 21 11.30 -0.19 9.69
CA ALA A 21 11.24 0.52 10.97
C ALA A 21 11.01 2.02 10.77
N ASP A 22 11.75 2.65 9.85
CA ASP A 22 11.59 4.07 9.55
C ASP A 22 10.22 4.35 8.92
N MET A 23 9.76 3.45 8.03
CA MET A 23 8.43 3.54 7.44
C MET A 23 7.33 3.52 8.51
N ARG A 24 7.37 2.54 9.43
CA ARG A 24 6.40 2.48 10.53
C ARG A 24 6.44 3.74 11.39
N TYR A 25 7.64 4.15 11.79
CA TYR A 25 7.83 5.35 12.61
C TYR A 25 7.27 6.62 11.94
N ALA A 26 7.50 6.79 10.64
CA ALA A 26 6.98 7.93 9.90
C ALA A 26 5.44 7.97 9.93
N PHE A 27 4.78 6.85 9.67
CA PHE A 27 3.33 6.79 9.61
C PHE A 27 2.65 6.80 11.00
N GLU A 28 3.31 6.27 12.04
CA GLU A 28 2.86 6.42 13.44
C GLU A 28 2.83 7.91 13.84
N ARG A 29 3.80 8.71 13.37
CA ARG A 29 3.84 10.15 13.63
C ARG A 29 2.74 10.94 12.93
N GLU A 30 2.19 10.43 11.84
CA GLU A 30 1.02 11.00 11.18
C GLU A 30 -0.30 10.59 11.88
N GLY A 31 -0.21 9.87 13.00
CA GLY A 31 -1.37 9.49 13.82
C GLY A 31 -2.07 8.22 13.38
N LEU A 32 -1.46 7.43 12.49
CA LEU A 32 -1.97 6.10 12.15
C LEU A 32 -1.64 5.10 13.27
N THR A 33 -2.53 4.14 13.45
CA THR A 33 -2.44 3.13 14.50
C THR A 33 -2.44 1.72 13.91
N GLY A 34 -2.06 0.74 14.71
CA GLY A 34 -2.05 -0.67 14.27
C GLY A 34 -1.08 -0.94 13.12
N ILE A 35 0.02 -0.18 13.03
CA ILE A 35 0.91 -0.23 11.88
C ILE A 35 1.72 -1.53 11.86
N GLU A 36 1.63 -2.24 10.75
CA GLU A 36 2.49 -3.38 10.44
C GLU A 36 3.02 -3.26 9.02
N THR A 37 4.15 -3.91 8.73
CA THR A 37 4.77 -3.90 7.39
C THR A 37 4.88 -5.31 6.84
N VAL A 38 4.63 -5.49 5.55
CA VAL A 38 4.68 -6.79 4.89
C VAL A 38 6.02 -7.00 4.20
N VAL A 39 6.87 -7.85 4.78
CA VAL A 39 8.23 -8.16 4.27
C VAL A 39 9.04 -6.86 4.06
N ALA A 40 9.89 -6.78 3.04
CA ALA A 40 10.66 -5.59 2.67
C ALA A 40 10.07 -4.89 1.42
N SER A 41 8.80 -5.18 1.12
CA SER A 41 8.10 -4.67 -0.07
C SER A 41 7.68 -3.21 0.04
N GLY A 42 7.68 -2.67 1.27
CA GLY A 42 7.20 -1.32 1.53
C GLY A 42 5.69 -1.20 1.60
N ASN A 43 4.96 -2.31 1.78
CA ASN A 43 3.51 -2.28 2.01
C ASN A 43 3.19 -2.15 3.50
N LEU A 44 2.17 -1.36 3.82
CA LEU A 44 1.81 -1.00 5.19
C LEU A 44 0.37 -1.44 5.49
N LEU A 45 0.19 -2.19 6.57
CA LEU A 45 -1.11 -2.46 7.17
C LEU A 45 -1.35 -1.44 8.29
N PHE A 46 -2.58 -0.95 8.42
CA PHE A 46 -2.93 0.01 9.46
C PHE A 46 -4.41 -0.08 9.82
N ASP A 47 -4.74 0.36 11.02
CA ASP A 47 -6.11 0.54 11.47
C ASP A 47 -6.55 1.98 11.18
N TYR A 48 -7.73 2.15 10.60
CA TYR A 48 -8.30 3.46 10.33
C TYR A 48 -9.80 3.43 10.65
N ASP A 49 -10.27 4.45 11.37
CA ASP A 49 -11.69 4.65 11.61
C ASP A 49 -12.38 5.20 10.37
N ASP A 50 -13.66 4.87 10.24
CA ASP A 50 -14.59 5.03 9.10
C ASP A 50 -14.78 6.50 8.66
N ARG A 51 -13.65 7.14 8.31
CA ARG A 51 -13.51 8.48 7.76
C ARG A 51 -13.32 8.36 6.25
N PRO A 52 -13.61 9.42 5.49
CA PRO A 52 -13.33 9.44 4.07
C PRO A 52 -11.86 9.08 3.80
N LEU A 53 -11.66 8.16 2.87
CA LEU A 53 -10.33 7.79 2.37
C LEU A 53 -9.78 8.85 1.40
N ASP A 54 -10.59 9.85 1.05
CA ASP A 54 -10.25 10.93 0.12
C ASP A 54 -8.96 11.63 0.56
N GLY A 55 -7.98 11.64 -0.34
CA GLY A 55 -6.66 12.25 -0.11
C GLY A 55 -5.73 11.44 0.80
N LEU A 56 -6.10 10.23 1.24
CA LEU A 56 -5.22 9.39 2.06
C LEU A 56 -4.04 8.85 1.26
N GLU A 57 -4.28 8.44 0.01
CA GLU A 57 -3.23 8.03 -0.93
C GLU A 57 -2.25 9.19 -1.20
N ASP A 58 -2.77 10.41 -1.41
CA ASP A 58 -1.97 11.63 -1.60
C ASP A 58 -1.14 11.98 -0.35
N LEU A 59 -1.74 11.88 0.85
CA LEU A 59 -1.05 12.08 2.11
C LEU A 59 0.12 11.10 2.25
N PHE A 60 -0.09 9.83 1.89
CA PHE A 60 0.95 8.81 2.01
C PHE A 60 2.07 9.06 1.01
N ALA A 61 1.73 9.39 -0.24
CA ALA A 61 2.71 9.79 -1.25
C ALA A 61 3.51 11.02 -0.79
N HIS A 62 2.85 12.01 -0.19
CA HIS A 62 3.49 13.21 0.35
C HIS A 62 4.48 12.89 1.47
N VAL A 63 4.09 12.07 2.45
CA VAL A 63 4.96 11.63 3.56
C VAL A 63 6.19 10.90 3.02
N MET A 64 6.01 10.04 2.01
CA MET A 64 7.11 9.30 1.39
C MET A 64 8.09 10.22 0.66
N LEU A 65 7.57 11.22 -0.06
CA LEU A 65 8.39 12.20 -0.76
C LEU A 65 9.14 13.11 0.23
N GLU A 66 8.45 13.63 1.24
CA GLU A 66 9.02 14.62 2.19
C GLU A 66 10.06 13.99 3.12
N ARG A 67 9.80 12.78 3.64
CA ARG A 67 10.68 12.16 4.64
C ARG A 67 11.79 11.31 4.04
N PHE A 68 11.56 10.75 2.85
CA PHE A 68 12.44 9.73 2.27
C PHE A 68 12.89 10.04 0.86
N GLU A 69 12.45 11.15 0.26
CA GLU A 69 12.74 11.52 -1.14
C GLU A 69 12.28 10.45 -2.16
N ILE A 70 11.27 9.65 -1.77
CA ILE A 70 10.72 8.59 -2.63
C ILE A 70 9.37 9.04 -3.18
N ASN A 71 9.32 9.30 -4.49
CA ASN A 71 8.07 9.49 -5.20
C ASN A 71 7.41 8.13 -5.47
N SER A 72 6.40 7.77 -4.68
CA SER A 72 5.74 6.46 -4.73
C SER A 72 4.26 6.60 -5.08
N PHE A 73 3.80 5.72 -5.97
CA PHE A 73 2.38 5.44 -6.12
C PHE A 73 1.87 4.71 -4.88
N VAL A 74 0.66 5.06 -4.40
CA VAL A 74 0.04 4.40 -3.24
C VAL A 74 -1.39 4.01 -3.60
N ALA A 75 -1.74 2.75 -3.36
CA ALA A 75 -3.14 2.28 -3.41
C ALA A 75 -3.59 1.82 -2.03
N VAL A 76 -4.61 2.46 -1.45
CA VAL A 76 -5.19 2.09 -0.16
C VAL A 76 -6.42 1.22 -0.38
N ARG A 77 -6.41 0.00 0.15
CA ARG A 77 -7.53 -0.96 0.02
C ARG A 77 -7.85 -1.56 1.38
N ASP A 78 -9.14 -1.81 1.61
CA ASP A 78 -9.56 -2.63 2.74
C ASP A 78 -9.38 -4.12 2.42
N ARG A 79 -9.63 -4.96 3.43
CA ARG A 79 -9.57 -6.41 3.27
C ARG A 79 -10.53 -6.95 2.20
N ALA A 80 -11.72 -6.36 2.06
CA ALA A 80 -12.74 -6.85 1.13
C ALA A 80 -12.30 -6.61 -0.31
N ALA A 81 -11.79 -5.41 -0.62
CA ALA A 81 -11.27 -5.06 -1.93
C ALA A 81 -10.05 -5.91 -2.33
N ILE A 82 -9.16 -6.25 -1.38
CA ILE A 82 -8.05 -7.18 -1.66
C ILE A 82 -8.57 -8.58 -1.98
N ALA A 83 -9.53 -9.10 -1.20
CA ALA A 83 -10.11 -10.41 -1.45
C ALA A 83 -10.80 -10.46 -2.83
N GLU A 84 -11.61 -9.45 -3.15
CA GLU A 84 -12.25 -9.32 -4.46
C GLU A 84 -11.23 -9.26 -5.60
N ALA A 85 -10.14 -8.52 -5.44
CA ALA A 85 -9.12 -8.38 -6.48
C ALA A 85 -8.31 -9.68 -6.71
N VAL A 86 -8.21 -10.55 -5.70
CA VAL A 86 -7.61 -11.88 -5.82
C VAL A 86 -8.61 -12.87 -6.44
N GLU A 87 -9.84 -12.92 -5.92
CA GLU A 87 -10.88 -13.85 -6.39
C GLU A 87 -11.35 -13.52 -7.82
N GLY A 88 -11.41 -12.24 -8.17
CA GLY A 88 -11.79 -11.74 -9.48
C GLY A 88 -10.69 -11.82 -10.54
N ASN A 89 -9.46 -12.20 -10.18
CA ASN A 89 -8.39 -12.37 -11.15
C ASN A 89 -8.67 -13.64 -11.98
N PRO A 90 -8.82 -13.54 -13.33
CA PRO A 90 -9.16 -14.68 -14.18
C PRO A 90 -8.07 -15.77 -14.23
N PHE A 91 -6.86 -15.46 -13.73
CA PHE A 91 -5.75 -16.39 -13.65
C PHE A 91 -5.59 -17.01 -12.24
N THR A 92 -6.45 -16.67 -11.28
CA THR A 92 -6.43 -17.31 -9.95
C THR A 92 -6.69 -18.80 -10.06
N GLY A 93 -5.77 -19.61 -9.54
CA GLY A 93 -5.79 -21.07 -9.68
C GLY A 93 -5.37 -21.59 -11.06
N ILE A 94 -4.98 -20.70 -11.99
CA ILE A 94 -4.54 -21.03 -13.35
C ILE A 94 -3.10 -20.51 -13.55
N GLY A 95 -2.12 -21.38 -13.33
CA GLY A 95 -0.70 -21.07 -13.52
C GLY A 95 0.13 -21.31 -12.27
N LYS A 96 1.37 -20.81 -12.28
CA LYS A 96 2.20 -20.79 -11.06
C LYS A 96 1.90 -19.50 -10.31
N ASP A 97 1.65 -19.59 -9.01
CA ASP A 97 1.23 -18.45 -8.18
C ASP A 97 2.16 -17.23 -8.33
N ASN A 98 3.47 -17.45 -8.48
CA ASN A 98 4.46 -16.37 -8.64
C ASN A 98 4.45 -15.69 -10.02
N LEU A 99 3.58 -16.11 -10.93
CA LEU A 99 3.38 -15.52 -12.26
C LEU A 99 1.99 -14.87 -12.41
N VAL A 100 1.12 -15.03 -11.42
CA VAL A 100 -0.21 -14.41 -11.40
C VAL A 100 -0.11 -13.07 -10.70
N HIS A 101 -0.55 -12.01 -11.38
CA HIS A 101 -0.45 -10.64 -10.88
C HIS A 101 -1.80 -9.94 -10.97
N THR A 102 -2.12 -9.17 -9.93
CA THR A 102 -3.23 -8.21 -9.92
C THR A 102 -2.63 -6.82 -9.83
N LEU A 103 -3.09 -5.90 -10.68
CA LEU A 103 -2.63 -4.51 -10.69
C LEU A 103 -3.75 -3.59 -10.23
N PHE A 104 -3.42 -2.66 -9.33
CA PHE A 104 -4.30 -1.57 -8.95
C PHE A 104 -3.93 -0.32 -9.74
N LEU A 105 -4.94 0.34 -10.29
CA LEU A 105 -4.78 1.59 -11.01
C LEU A 105 -5.06 2.77 -10.06
N GLU A 106 -4.36 3.88 -10.28
CA GLU A 106 -4.57 5.16 -9.60
C GLU A 106 -5.98 5.72 -9.86
N ARG A 107 -6.50 5.48 -11.06
CA ARG A 107 -7.80 5.98 -11.51
C ARG A 107 -8.38 5.04 -12.55
N GLN A 108 -9.66 5.27 -12.88
CA GLN A 108 -10.28 4.59 -14.01
C GLN A 108 -9.49 4.90 -15.30
N PRO A 109 -9.13 3.87 -16.08
CA PRO A 109 -8.48 4.07 -17.37
C PRO A 109 -9.49 4.69 -18.35
N ASP A 110 -8.97 5.52 -19.28
CA ASP A 110 -9.75 6.08 -20.39
C ASP A 110 -10.15 5.01 -21.42
#